data_AF-A0A9D5FBE7-F1
#
_entry.id   AF-A0A9D5FBE7-F1
#
_cell.length_a   1.000
_cell.length_b   1.000
_cell.length_c   1.000
_cell.angle_alpha   90.00
_cell.angle_beta   90.00
_cell.angle_gamma   90.00
#
_symmetry.space_group_name_H-M   'P 1'
#
loop_
_entity.id
_entity.type
_entity.pdbx_description
1 polymer ?
#
loop_
_entity_poly.entity_id
_entity_poly.type
_entity_poly.pdbx_seq_one_letter_code
_entity_poly.pdbx_strand_id
1 'polypeptide(L)'
;CLDINPFLPMGIDLTESRFLDAFLLYCALNDSPLLTNTSCSNATSNFLSVVKEGRRPGLQLQRDGQPVDMKSWAAELLEQIAPLAALLDQSHGFDAHSTALDAQLAKVKDSSLTPSAQVLAAMAEHKESFAQFSLRQSQAHAEFFRSEPLAADEQAKFEELARTSLAAQAELEQNEVGDFDVFVGSYQASILAISN
;
A
#
# COMPACT_ATOMS: atom_id res chain seq x y z
N CYS A 1 3.80 -2.72 -2.65
CA CYS A 1 3.69 -1.26 -2.89
C CYS A 1 2.22 -0.91 -2.80
N LEU A 2 1.88 0.12 -2.05
CA LEU A 2 0.51 0.65 -1.96
C LEU A 2 0.60 2.14 -2.24
N ASP A 3 -0.13 2.60 -3.25
CA ASP A 3 -0.24 4.03 -3.54
C ASP A 3 -1.28 4.67 -2.62
N ILE A 4 -1.16 5.97 -2.37
CA ILE A 4 -2.17 6.71 -1.62
C ILE A 4 -3.46 6.77 -2.43
N ASN A 5 -4.57 6.33 -1.84
CA ASN A 5 -5.89 6.48 -2.44
C ASN A 5 -6.34 7.95 -2.33
N PRO A 6 -6.40 8.71 -3.45
CA PRO A 6 -6.64 10.15 -3.41
C PRO A 6 -8.09 10.52 -3.11
N PHE A 7 -8.99 9.53 -2.99
CA PHE A 7 -10.39 9.74 -2.64
C PHE A 7 -10.65 9.60 -1.13
N LEU A 8 -9.65 9.16 -0.37
CA LEU A 8 -9.75 8.90 1.06
C LEU A 8 -8.88 9.90 1.84
N PRO A 9 -9.43 10.63 2.84
CA PRO A 9 -8.63 11.58 3.64
C PRO A 9 -7.40 10.96 4.31
N MET A 10 -7.51 9.71 4.74
CA MET A 10 -6.42 8.94 5.36
C MET A 10 -5.51 8.22 4.35
N GLY A 11 -5.83 8.29 3.05
CA GLY A 11 -5.07 7.63 1.98
C GLY A 11 -5.26 6.11 1.85
N ILE A 12 -5.99 5.49 2.78
CA ILE A 12 -6.33 4.06 2.83
C ILE A 12 -7.62 3.90 3.64
N ASP A 13 -8.42 2.87 3.34
CA ASP A 13 -9.60 2.49 4.14
C ASP A 13 -9.47 1.09 4.75
N LEU A 14 -10.45 0.75 5.60
CA LEU A 14 -10.53 -0.58 6.20
C LEU A 14 -10.69 -1.69 5.17
N THR A 15 -11.36 -1.43 4.04
CA THR A 15 -11.55 -2.44 2.99
C THR A 15 -10.20 -2.85 2.39
N GLU A 16 -9.35 -1.87 2.06
CA GLU A 16 -8.00 -2.09 1.56
C GLU A 16 -7.12 -2.77 2.62
N SER A 17 -7.16 -2.33 3.88
CA SER A 17 -6.41 -2.98 4.97
C SER A 17 -6.82 -4.44 5.18
N ARG A 18 -8.12 -4.75 5.16
CA ARG A 18 -8.64 -6.12 5.38
C ARG A 18 -8.30 -7.06 4.24
N PHE A 19 -8.28 -6.55 3.00
CA PHE A 19 -7.77 -7.33 1.89
C PHE A 19 -6.28 -7.64 2.06
N LEU A 20 -5.48 -6.66 2.50
CA LEU A 20 -4.05 -6.87 2.76
C LEU A 20 -3.81 -7.89 3.87
N ASP A 21 -4.61 -7.90 4.94
CA ASP A 21 -4.54 -8.92 5.99
C ASP A 21 -4.66 -10.33 5.41
N ALA A 22 -5.71 -10.58 4.61
CA ALA A 22 -5.96 -11.88 4.00
C ALA A 22 -4.90 -12.25 2.96
N PHE A 23 -4.46 -11.28 2.13
CA PHE A 23 -3.41 -11.48 1.12
C PHE A 23 -2.05 -11.81 1.76
N LEU A 24 -1.66 -11.11 2.82
CA LEU A 24 -0.40 -11.36 3.52
C LEU A 24 -0.43 -12.70 4.27
N LEU A 25 -1.57 -13.06 4.86
CA LEU A 25 -1.75 -14.38 5.46
C LEU A 25 -1.63 -15.50 4.41
N TYR A 26 -2.19 -15.29 3.22
CA TYR A 26 -2.01 -16.20 2.09
C TYR A 26 -0.54 -16.34 1.71
N CYS A 27 0.20 -15.24 1.55
CA CYS A 27 1.63 -15.28 1.26
C CYS A 27 2.45 -15.99 2.35
N ALA A 28 2.05 -15.89 3.61
CA ALA A 28 2.75 -16.53 4.73
C ALA A 28 2.53 -18.05 4.80
N LEU A 29 1.36 -18.53 4.34
CA LEU A 29 0.96 -19.94 4.45
C LEU A 29 1.19 -20.74 3.16
N ASN A 30 1.13 -20.07 2.01
CA ASN A 30 1.30 -20.75 0.73
C ASN A 30 2.77 -21.14 0.50
N ASP A 31 2.99 -22.30 -0.12
CA ASP A 31 4.34 -22.76 -0.47
C ASP A 31 5.06 -21.70 -1.33
N SER A 32 6.23 -21.27 -0.86
CA SER A 32 7.07 -20.27 -1.51
C SER A 32 8.46 -20.86 -1.77
N PRO A 33 8.63 -21.66 -2.84
CA PRO A 33 9.93 -22.22 -3.18
C PRO A 33 10.97 -21.11 -3.46
N LEU A 34 12.25 -21.46 -3.37
CA LEU A 34 13.34 -20.52 -3.67
C LEU A 34 13.19 -19.96 -5.09
N LEU A 35 13.36 -18.65 -5.20
CA LEU A 35 13.30 -17.97 -6.50
C LEU A 35 14.44 -18.47 -7.40
N THR A 36 14.08 -18.94 -8.58
CA THR A 36 15.00 -19.14 -9.69
C THR A 36 15.22 -17.81 -10.43
N ASN A 37 16.32 -17.68 -11.18
CA ASN A 37 16.60 -16.48 -12.00
C ASN A 37 15.43 -16.13 -12.95
N THR A 38 14.79 -17.15 -13.55
CA THR A 38 13.64 -16.95 -14.44
C THR A 38 12.40 -16.48 -13.68
N SER A 39 12.13 -17.03 -12.49
CA SER A 39 10.97 -16.64 -11.68
C SER A 39 11.04 -15.18 -11.21
N CYS A 40 12.24 -14.71 -10.82
CA CYS A 40 12.45 -13.33 -10.40
C CYS A 40 12.26 -12.34 -11.56
N SER A 41 12.78 -12.68 -12.75
CA SER A 41 12.57 -11.90 -13.97
C SER A 41 11.10 -11.84 -14.38
N ASN A 42 10.39 -12.98 -14.34
CA ASN A 42 8.95 -13.03 -14.64
C ASN A 42 8.13 -12.19 -13.68
N ALA A 43 8.39 -12.28 -12.36
CA ALA A 43 7.71 -11.47 -11.36
C ALA A 43 7.91 -9.97 -11.59
N THR A 44 9.15 -9.55 -11.87
CA THR A 44 9.48 -8.16 -12.20
C THR A 44 8.78 -7.69 -13.47
N SER A 45 8.78 -8.51 -14.52
CA SER A 45 8.12 -8.21 -15.80
C SER A 45 6.59 -8.08 -15.63
N ASN A 46 5.97 -8.99 -14.87
CA ASN A 46 4.54 -8.94 -14.58
C ASN A 46 4.17 -7.66 -13.83
N PHE A 47 4.93 -7.32 -12.79
CA PHE A 47 4.73 -6.09 -12.03
C PHE A 47 4.76 -4.86 -12.94
N LEU A 48 5.81 -4.73 -13.76
CA LEU A 48 5.94 -3.60 -14.70
C LEU A 48 4.82 -3.56 -15.75
N SER A 49 4.37 -4.73 -16.22
CA SER A 49 3.27 -4.83 -17.18
C SER A 49 1.95 -4.35 -16.57
N VAL A 50 1.64 -4.77 -15.33
CA VAL A 50 0.44 -4.31 -14.61
C VAL A 50 0.51 -2.82 -14.29
N VAL A 51 1.68 -2.30 -13.89
CA VAL A 51 1.87 -0.86 -13.64
C VAL A 51 1.58 -0.02 -14.90
N LYS A 52 2.08 -0.45 -16.07
CA LYS A 52 1.94 0.33 -17.31
C LYS A 52 0.60 0.15 -18.00
N GLU A 53 0.06 -1.06 -17.99
CA GLU A 53 -1.10 -1.43 -18.80
C GLU A 53 -2.07 -2.41 -18.11
N GLY A 54 -2.08 -2.47 -16.78
CA GLY A 54 -2.91 -3.39 -16.00
C GLY A 54 -4.42 -3.32 -16.26
N ARG A 55 -4.92 -2.22 -16.83
CA ARG A 55 -6.34 -2.06 -17.21
C ARG A 55 -6.64 -2.47 -18.66
N ARG A 56 -5.63 -2.85 -19.45
CA ARG A 56 -5.80 -3.26 -20.86
C ARG A 56 -6.55 -4.60 -20.93
N PRO A 57 -7.66 -4.69 -21.68
CA PRO A 57 -8.35 -5.96 -21.91
C PRO A 57 -7.42 -7.00 -22.55
N GLY A 58 -7.46 -8.24 -22.06
CA GLY A 58 -6.66 -9.37 -22.56
C GLY A 58 -5.15 -9.26 -22.26
N LEU A 59 -4.75 -8.49 -21.24
CA LEU A 59 -3.36 -8.46 -20.78
C LEU A 59 -2.88 -9.87 -20.40
N GLN A 60 -1.73 -10.26 -20.94
CA GLN A 60 -1.06 -11.53 -20.64
C GLN A 60 0.11 -11.28 -19.70
N LEU A 61 0.25 -12.13 -18.69
CA LEU A 61 1.38 -12.18 -17.75
C LEU A 61 2.18 -13.47 -17.94
N GLN A 62 3.30 -13.60 -17.25
CA GLN A 62 4.18 -14.77 -17.29
C GLN A 62 4.07 -15.58 -16.01
N ARG A 63 3.68 -16.84 -16.10
CA ARG A 63 3.69 -17.81 -14.98
C ARG A 63 4.52 -19.00 -15.41
N ASP A 64 5.64 -19.25 -14.71
CA ASP A 64 6.58 -20.32 -15.02
C ASP A 64 7.07 -20.33 -16.49
N GLY A 65 7.20 -19.14 -17.07
CA GLY A 65 7.63 -18.95 -18.46
C GLY A 65 6.54 -19.18 -19.51
N GLN A 66 5.28 -19.36 -19.08
CA GLN A 66 4.12 -19.47 -19.95
C GLN A 66 3.21 -18.25 -19.83
N PRO A 67 2.59 -17.80 -20.95
CA PRO A 67 1.61 -16.73 -20.91
C PRO A 67 0.35 -17.17 -20.17
N VAL A 68 -0.20 -16.28 -19.33
CA VAL A 68 -1.48 -16.46 -18.64
C VAL A 68 -2.29 -15.18 -18.69
N ASP A 69 -3.61 -15.30 -18.90
CA ASP A 69 -4.51 -14.14 -18.85
C ASP A 69 -4.53 -13.53 -17.43
N MET A 70 -4.31 -12.22 -17.35
CA MET A 70 -4.19 -11.51 -16.07
C MET A 70 -5.45 -11.63 -15.22
N LYS A 71 -6.64 -11.47 -15.80
CA LYS A 71 -7.90 -11.52 -15.03
C LYS A 71 -8.17 -12.92 -14.50
N SER A 72 -7.90 -13.93 -15.32
CA SER A 72 -8.05 -15.34 -14.95
C SER A 72 -7.12 -15.70 -13.79
N TRP A 73 -5.86 -15.30 -13.88
CA TRP A 73 -4.89 -15.56 -12.80
C TRP A 73 -5.19 -14.76 -11.52
N ALA A 74 -5.63 -13.51 -11.64
CA ALA A 74 -6.06 -12.73 -10.49
C ALA A 74 -7.28 -13.34 -9.79
N ALA A 75 -8.27 -13.84 -10.55
CA ALA A 75 -9.42 -14.54 -9.98
C ALA A 75 -9.02 -15.84 -9.28
N GLU A 76 -8.11 -16.63 -9.85
CA GLU A 76 -7.55 -17.82 -9.23
C GLU A 76 -6.87 -17.49 -7.88
N LEU A 77 -6.07 -16.43 -7.83
CA LEU A 77 -5.43 -16.00 -6.58
C LEU A 77 -6.46 -15.54 -5.53
N LEU A 78 -7.47 -14.78 -5.93
CA LEU A 78 -8.53 -14.33 -5.02
C LEU A 78 -9.35 -15.51 -4.47
N GLU A 79 -9.62 -16.53 -5.28
CA GLU A 79 -10.26 -17.77 -4.84
C GLU A 79 -9.41 -18.51 -3.80
N GLN A 80 -8.08 -18.56 -3.98
CA GLN A 80 -7.16 -19.17 -3.01
C GLN A 80 -7.03 -18.38 -1.70
N ILE A 81 -7.25 -17.05 -1.74
CA ILE A 81 -7.24 -16.19 -0.55
C ILE A 81 -8.58 -16.31 0.23
N ALA A 82 -9.68 -16.64 -0.43
CA ALA A 82 -11.02 -16.67 0.17
C ALA A 82 -11.15 -17.50 1.47
N PRO A 83 -10.58 -18.72 1.58
CA PRO A 83 -10.62 -19.49 2.83
C PRO A 83 -9.95 -18.77 4.00
N LEU A 84 -8.91 -17.98 3.74
CA LEU A 84 -8.17 -17.24 4.77
C LEU A 84 -8.92 -15.97 5.20
N ALA A 85 -9.57 -15.29 4.26
CA ALA A 85 -10.50 -14.21 4.59
C ALA A 85 -11.64 -14.73 5.50
N ALA A 86 -12.24 -15.87 5.16
CA ALA A 86 -13.28 -16.50 5.98
C ALA A 86 -12.77 -16.95 7.36
N LEU A 87 -11.50 -17.35 7.48
CA LEU A 87 -10.89 -17.69 8.75
C LEU A 87 -10.68 -16.45 9.64
N LEU A 88 -10.22 -15.34 9.07
CA LEU A 88 -10.09 -14.06 9.77
C LEU A 88 -11.44 -13.51 10.24
N ASP A 89 -12.50 -13.73 9.46
CA ASP A 89 -13.86 -13.34 9.83
C ASP A 89 -14.40 -14.12 11.04
N GLN A 90 -14.03 -15.41 11.18
CA GLN A 90 -14.40 -16.23 12.34
C GLN A 90 -13.80 -15.74 13.66
N SER A 91 -12.59 -15.15 13.65
CA SER A 91 -11.95 -14.66 14.87
C SER A 91 -12.50 -13.32 15.36
N HIS A 92 -13.07 -12.53 14.45
CA HIS A 92 -13.55 -11.17 14.73
C HIS A 92 -15.08 -11.03 14.78
N GLY A 93 -15.83 -12.04 14.32
CA GLY A 93 -17.30 -12.10 14.43
C GLY A 93 -18.07 -11.29 13.37
N PHE A 94 -17.43 -10.96 12.25
CA PHE A 94 -18.00 -10.18 11.13
C PHE A 94 -17.48 -10.71 9.78
N ASP A 95 -18.10 -10.35 8.67
CA ASP A 95 -17.77 -10.74 7.29
C ASP A 95 -16.86 -9.71 6.56
N ALA A 96 -16.07 -8.96 7.33
CA ALA A 96 -15.34 -7.80 6.82
C ALA A 96 -14.22 -8.15 5.83
N HIS A 97 -13.48 -9.25 6.05
CA HIS A 97 -12.42 -9.68 5.13
C HIS A 97 -12.99 -10.30 3.87
N SER A 98 -14.05 -11.10 4.00
CA SER A 98 -14.75 -11.67 2.83
C SER A 98 -15.33 -10.57 1.95
N THR A 99 -15.97 -9.55 2.55
CA THR A 99 -16.48 -8.38 1.83
C THR A 99 -15.35 -7.59 1.14
N ALA A 100 -14.21 -7.42 1.82
CA ALA A 100 -13.05 -6.76 1.24
C ALA A 100 -12.46 -7.51 0.04
N LEU A 101 -12.47 -8.84 0.09
CA LEU A 101 -12.04 -9.70 -1.01
C LEU A 101 -12.99 -9.59 -2.21
N ASP A 102 -14.30 -9.60 -1.97
CA ASP A 102 -15.33 -9.42 -3.00
C ASP A 102 -15.18 -8.07 -3.72
N ALA A 103 -14.84 -7.02 -2.97
CA ALA A 103 -14.54 -5.70 -3.54
C ALA A 103 -13.33 -5.74 -4.49
N GLN A 104 -12.29 -6.54 -4.20
CA GLN A 104 -11.17 -6.70 -5.13
C GLN A 104 -11.55 -7.57 -6.34
N LEU A 105 -12.34 -8.62 -6.13
CA LEU A 105 -12.85 -9.46 -7.23
C LEU A 105 -13.71 -8.64 -8.21
N ALA A 106 -14.50 -7.70 -7.70
CA ALA A 106 -15.26 -6.76 -8.53
C ALA A 106 -14.33 -5.92 -9.42
N LYS A 107 -13.20 -5.43 -8.90
CA LYS A 107 -12.19 -4.68 -9.68
C LYS A 107 -11.50 -5.52 -10.75
N VAL A 108 -11.31 -6.82 -10.51
CA VAL A 108 -10.78 -7.75 -11.53
C VAL A 108 -11.80 -7.94 -12.66
N LYS A 109 -13.08 -8.12 -12.32
CA LYS A 109 -14.18 -8.26 -13.28
C LYS A 109 -14.35 -6.98 -14.11
N ASP A 110 -14.40 -5.83 -13.45
CA ASP A 110 -14.56 -4.51 -14.06
C ASP A 110 -13.42 -3.56 -13.64
N SER A 111 -12.51 -3.28 -14.58
CA SER A 111 -11.36 -2.41 -14.32
C SER A 111 -11.74 -0.95 -14.12
N SER A 112 -12.98 -0.54 -14.44
CA SER A 112 -13.47 0.82 -14.16
C SER A 112 -13.60 1.11 -12.66
N LEU A 113 -13.73 0.07 -11.83
CA LEU A 113 -13.80 0.16 -10.37
C LEU A 113 -12.44 0.33 -9.70
N THR A 114 -11.35 0.25 -10.46
CA THR A 114 -10.00 0.46 -9.90
C THR A 114 -9.77 1.95 -9.62
N PRO A 115 -9.06 2.32 -8.53
CA PRO A 115 -8.76 3.72 -8.22
C PRO A 115 -8.06 4.45 -9.38
N SER A 116 -7.18 3.77 -10.12
CA SER A 116 -6.51 4.37 -11.29
C SER A 116 -7.47 4.70 -12.44
N ALA A 117 -8.56 3.94 -12.63
CA ALA A 117 -9.62 4.29 -13.58
C ALA A 117 -10.48 5.44 -13.06
N GLN A 118 -10.83 5.42 -11.77
CA GLN A 118 -11.64 6.46 -11.13
C GLN A 118 -10.95 7.82 -11.13
N VAL A 119 -9.63 7.88 -10.89
CA VAL A 119 -8.84 9.13 -10.99
C VAL A 119 -8.94 9.71 -12.40
N LEU A 120 -8.73 8.88 -13.44
CA LEU A 120 -8.81 9.36 -14.83
C LEU A 120 -10.23 9.79 -15.20
N ALA A 121 -11.26 9.09 -14.71
CA ALA A 121 -12.65 9.46 -14.92
C ALA A 121 -12.98 10.82 -14.27
N ALA A 122 -12.57 11.02 -13.01
CA ALA A 122 -12.76 12.30 -12.30
C ALA A 122 -12.04 13.46 -13.02
N MET A 123 -10.79 13.24 -13.43
CA MET A 123 -10.04 14.24 -14.21
C MET A 123 -10.74 14.61 -15.52
N ALA A 124 -11.27 13.62 -16.24
CA ALA A 124 -11.99 13.83 -17.49
C ALA A 124 -13.33 14.57 -17.28
N GLU A 125 -14.09 14.20 -16.24
CA GLU A 125 -15.36 14.82 -15.88
C GLU A 125 -15.19 16.31 -15.54
N HIS A 126 -14.20 16.63 -14.71
CA HIS A 126 -13.90 18.01 -14.32
C HIS A 126 -13.08 18.78 -15.37
N LYS A 127 -12.65 18.12 -16.45
CA LYS A 127 -11.76 18.69 -17.49
C LYS A 127 -10.51 19.32 -16.89
N GLU A 128 -9.90 18.63 -15.94
CA GLU A 128 -8.78 19.13 -15.16
C GLU A 128 -7.49 18.34 -15.40
N SER A 129 -6.35 19.01 -15.24
CA SER A 129 -5.05 18.37 -15.20
C SER A 129 -4.85 17.59 -13.90
N PHE A 130 -3.86 16.70 -13.87
CA PHE A 130 -3.52 15.95 -12.65
C PHE A 130 -3.16 16.86 -11.47
N ALA A 131 -2.48 17.99 -11.73
CA ALA A 131 -2.13 18.96 -10.69
C ALA A 131 -3.37 19.64 -10.09
N GLN A 132 -4.35 19.97 -10.93
CA GLN A 132 -5.63 20.55 -10.48
C GLN A 132 -6.46 19.54 -9.69
N PHE A 133 -6.56 18.30 -10.17
CA PHE A 133 -7.18 17.18 -9.44
C PHE A 133 -6.54 17.01 -8.06
N SER A 134 -5.21 16.91 -8.01
CA SER A 134 -4.46 16.72 -6.76
C SER A 134 -4.68 17.86 -5.77
N LEU A 135 -4.69 19.11 -6.26
CA LEU A 135 -4.96 20.28 -5.43
C LEU A 135 -6.40 20.25 -4.88
N ARG A 136 -7.38 19.92 -5.71
CA ARG A 136 -8.79 19.82 -5.32
C ARG A 136 -9.00 18.75 -4.24
N GLN A 137 -8.42 17.56 -4.41
CA GLN A 137 -8.47 16.50 -3.40
C GLN A 137 -7.76 16.93 -2.11
N SER A 138 -6.59 17.58 -2.20
CA SER A 138 -5.86 18.08 -1.03
C SER A 138 -6.65 19.13 -0.25
N GLN A 139 -7.35 20.03 -0.94
CA GLN A 139 -8.22 21.03 -0.31
C GLN A 139 -9.40 20.36 0.41
N ALA A 140 -10.06 19.39 -0.23
CA ALA A 140 -11.16 18.65 0.37
C ALA A 140 -10.71 17.87 1.62
N HIS A 141 -9.56 17.22 1.59
CA HIS A 141 -9.02 16.49 2.75
C HIS A 141 -8.60 17.45 3.87
N ALA A 142 -8.00 18.59 3.54
CA ALA A 142 -7.67 19.61 4.53
C ALA A 142 -8.91 20.21 5.19
N GLU A 143 -10.01 20.38 4.45
CA GLU A 143 -11.30 20.82 4.99
C GLU A 143 -11.90 19.75 5.91
N PHE A 144 -11.89 18.48 5.50
CA PHE A 144 -12.33 17.34 6.31
C PHE A 144 -11.67 17.36 7.70
N PHE A 145 -10.33 17.38 7.77
CA PHE A 145 -9.63 17.37 9.06
C PHE A 145 -9.80 18.65 9.88
N ARG A 146 -10.04 19.81 9.25
CA ARG A 146 -10.33 21.05 9.98
C ARG A 146 -11.74 21.07 10.55
N SER A 147 -12.68 20.36 9.92
CA SER A 147 -14.07 20.27 10.37
C SER A 147 -14.26 19.36 11.59
N GLU A 148 -13.33 18.46 11.84
CA GLU A 148 -13.31 17.53 12.97
C GLU A 148 -12.11 17.81 13.89
N PRO A 149 -12.18 18.85 14.75
CA PRO A 149 -11.09 19.15 15.66
C PRO A 149 -10.93 18.04 16.70
N LEU A 150 -9.68 17.81 17.11
CA LEU A 150 -9.34 16.87 18.18
C LEU A 150 -9.98 17.26 19.51
N ALA A 151 -10.22 16.26 20.36
CA ALA A 151 -10.56 16.51 21.75
C ALA A 151 -9.41 17.26 22.45
N ALA A 152 -9.74 18.10 23.43
CA ALA A 152 -8.75 18.98 24.06
C ALA A 152 -7.61 18.22 24.74
N ASP A 153 -7.89 17.05 25.30
CA ASP A 153 -6.92 16.15 25.90
C ASP A 153 -6.02 15.47 24.86
N GLU A 154 -6.57 15.05 23.71
CA GLU A 154 -5.78 14.55 22.58
C GLU A 154 -4.87 15.62 21.99
N GLN A 155 -5.38 16.84 21.80
CA GLN A 155 -4.61 17.99 21.34
C GLN A 155 -3.44 18.28 22.31
N ALA A 156 -3.72 18.37 23.62
CA ALA A 156 -2.69 18.59 24.63
C ALA A 156 -1.64 17.48 24.65
N LYS A 157 -2.06 16.22 24.44
CA LYS A 157 -1.16 15.07 24.32
C LYS A 157 -0.22 15.22 23.11
N PHE A 158 -0.73 15.60 21.94
CA PHE A 158 0.13 15.81 20.76
C PHE A 158 1.08 17.01 20.91
N GLU A 159 0.64 18.08 21.57
CA GLU A 159 1.51 19.22 21.89
C GLU A 159 2.63 18.84 22.86
N GLU A 160 2.36 17.99 23.85
CA GLU A 160 3.40 17.43 24.73
C GLU A 160 4.36 16.51 23.97
N LEU A 161 3.85 15.65 23.08
CA LEU A 161 4.70 14.80 22.22
C LEU A 161 5.62 15.65 21.34
N ALA A 162 5.13 16.74 20.77
CA ALA A 162 5.94 17.66 19.98
C ALA A 162 7.02 18.38 20.81
N ARG A 163 6.70 18.82 22.03
CA ARG A 163 7.69 19.40 22.94
C ARG A 163 8.75 18.38 23.37
N THR A 164 8.32 17.17 23.69
CA THR A 164 9.20 16.08 24.11
C THR A 164 10.15 15.67 22.99
N SER A 165 9.67 15.54 21.75
CA SER A 165 10.53 15.14 20.62
C SER A 165 11.59 16.19 20.30
N LEU A 166 11.27 17.49 20.39
CA LEU A 166 12.23 18.57 20.19
C LEU A 166 13.27 18.63 21.32
N ALA A 167 12.86 18.40 22.57
CA ALA A 167 13.80 18.33 23.69
C ALA A 167 14.77 17.14 23.54
N ALA A 168 14.24 15.96 23.15
CA ALA A 168 15.06 14.78 22.88
C ALA A 168 16.04 15.00 21.72
N GLN A 169 15.62 15.68 20.64
CA GLN A 169 16.51 16.07 19.55
C GLN A 169 17.64 16.99 20.06
N ALA A 170 17.32 18.02 20.83
CA ALA A 170 18.32 18.95 21.36
C ALA A 170 19.30 18.26 22.32
N GLU A 171 18.85 17.29 23.11
CA GLU A 171 19.69 16.47 23.97
C GLU A 171 20.66 15.60 23.15
N LEU A 172 20.17 14.95 22.08
CA LEU A 172 21.01 14.19 21.15
C LEU A 172 22.08 15.08 20.51
N GLU A 173 21.71 16.26 20.02
CA GLU A 173 22.63 17.22 19.41
C GLU A 173 23.68 17.76 20.40
N GLN A 174 23.38 17.79 21.70
CA GLN A 174 24.34 18.20 22.74
C GLN A 174 25.27 17.06 23.18
N ASN A 175 24.76 15.83 23.25
CA ASN A 175 25.46 14.70 23.85
C ASN A 175 26.18 13.82 22.83
N GLU A 176 25.70 13.73 21.59
CA GLU A 176 26.39 13.03 20.50
C GLU A 176 27.54 13.89 19.97
N VAL A 177 28.69 13.75 20.62
CA VAL A 177 29.92 14.43 20.23
C VAL A 177 30.72 13.53 19.28
N GLY A 178 30.81 13.93 18.02
CA GLY A 178 31.58 13.22 17.00
C GLY A 178 31.54 13.95 15.66
N ASP A 179 32.53 13.67 14.82
CA ASP A 179 32.52 14.16 13.45
C ASP A 179 31.50 13.35 12.62
N PHE A 180 30.66 14.04 11.85
CA PHE A 180 29.59 13.40 11.08
C PHE A 180 30.16 12.40 10.06
N ASP A 181 31.31 12.67 9.44
CA ASP A 181 31.92 11.74 8.49
C ASP A 181 32.41 10.47 9.19
N VAL A 182 32.89 10.58 10.43
CA VAL A 182 33.24 9.42 11.26
C VAL A 182 32.02 8.57 11.60
N PHE A 183 30.89 9.20 11.94
CA PHE A 183 29.63 8.49 12.15
C PHE A 183 29.19 7.73 10.88
N VAL A 184 29.18 8.41 9.73
CA VAL A 184 28.82 7.79 8.44
C VAL A 184 29.76 6.64 8.08
N GLY A 185 31.07 6.82 8.25
CA GLY A 185 32.05 5.76 8.01
C GLY A 185 31.85 4.55 8.92
N SER A 186 31.59 4.78 10.20
CA SER A 186 31.32 3.71 11.17
C SER A 186 30.02 2.96 10.86
N TYR A 187 28.98 3.69 10.46
CA TYR A 187 27.70 3.12 10.03
C TYR A 187 27.85 2.27 8.75
N GLN A 188 28.60 2.74 7.76
CA GLN A 188 28.87 1.96 6.54
C GLN A 188 29.69 0.70 6.84
N ALA A 189 30.69 0.81 7.72
CA ALA A 189 31.49 -0.33 8.14
C ALA A 189 30.65 -1.38 8.89
N SER A 190 29.66 -0.97 9.70
CA SER A 190 28.78 -1.92 10.40
C SER A 190 27.89 -2.72 9.46
N ILE A 191 27.39 -2.09 8.38
CA ILE A 191 26.62 -2.79 7.33
C ILE A 191 27.48 -3.84 6.61
N LEU A 192 28.73 -3.47 6.26
CA LEU A 192 29.65 -4.37 5.56
C LEU A 192 30.12 -5.52 6.46
N ALA A 193 30.32 -5.26 7.76
CA ALA A 193 30.73 -6.28 8.73
C ALA A 193 29.65 -7.35 8.98
N ILE A 194 28.36 -7.02 8.78
CA ILE A 194 27.24 -7.97 8.86
C ILE A 194 27.10 -8.80 7.56
N SER A 195 27.72 -8.35 6.47
CA SER A 195 27.62 -8.96 5.13
C SER A 195 28.72 -9.97 4.81
N ASN A 196 29.64 -10.23 5.75
CA ASN A 196 30.71 -11.26 5.67
C ASN A 196 30.48 -12.35 6.71
#